data_AF-A0A962Y844-F1
#
_entry.id   AF-A0A962Y844-F1
#
_cell.length_a   1.000
_cell.length_b   1.000
_cell.length_c   1.000
_cell.angle_alpha   90.00
_cell.angle_beta   90.00
_cell.angle_gamma   90.00
#
_symmetry.space_group_name_H-M   'P 1'
#
loop_
_entity.id
_entity.type
_entity.pdbx_description
1 polymer ?
#
loop_
_entity_poly.entity_id
_entity_poly.type
_entity_poly.pdbx_seq_one_letter_code
_entity_poly.pdbx_strand_id
1 'polypeptide(L)'
;MFLSKKTNLAAAGLACWLGLGLSANAEVELQFYFPVAVGGKAAQTIDQLTADYVSQTPDVKIDAVYAGSYQDTITKVLTAVKGGNAPQLSVILAVDMFTLIEEDAILPFEDLISSEDDKAWLSSFYPAFMENSTTGDKTYGIPFQRSTPVLYWNKEAFEEAGLDPETPPATWEEMVEFGKKLTKR
;
A
#
# COMPACT_ATOMS: atom_id res chain seq x y z
N MET A 1 30.85 11.53 44.12
CA MET A 1 31.00 12.22 45.41
C MET A 1 30.50 13.65 45.25
N PHE A 2 29.25 13.91 45.59
CA PHE A 2 28.75 15.13 46.25
C PHE A 2 27.29 14.84 46.61
N LEU A 3 27.04 14.73 47.93
CA LEU A 3 25.73 14.52 48.53
C LEU A 3 24.96 15.85 48.56
N SER A 4 23.63 15.78 48.40
CA SER A 4 22.74 16.67 49.13
C SER A 4 21.42 15.94 49.43
N LYS A 5 21.22 15.64 50.72
CA LYS A 5 19.97 15.13 51.30
C LYS A 5 19.04 16.31 51.56
N LYS A 6 17.77 16.20 51.19
CA LYS A 6 16.66 16.79 51.97
C LYS A 6 15.51 15.80 52.08
N THR A 7 15.35 15.30 53.30
CA THR A 7 14.18 14.60 53.82
C THR A 7 13.03 15.59 54.01
N ASN A 8 11.81 15.18 53.67
CA ASN A 8 10.59 15.55 54.40
C ASN A 8 9.58 14.40 54.31
N LEU A 9 9.04 14.05 55.48
CA LEU A 9 8.06 13.00 55.75
C LEU A 9 6.64 13.61 55.81
N ALA A 10 5.64 12.73 55.68
CA ALA A 10 4.19 12.89 55.93
C ALA A 10 3.37 13.47 54.76
N ALA A 11 2.20 12.95 54.38
CA ALA A 11 1.24 12.12 55.10
C ALA A 11 0.46 11.18 54.16
N ALA A 12 0.02 10.04 54.71
CA ALA A 12 -0.87 9.09 54.07
C ALA A 12 -2.31 9.64 53.98
N GLY A 13 -2.93 9.50 52.81
CA GLY A 13 -4.36 9.64 52.60
C GLY A 13 -4.84 8.54 51.66
N LEU A 14 -5.41 7.48 52.24
CA LEU A 14 -6.13 6.43 51.50
C LEU A 14 -7.42 7.04 50.94
N ALA A 15 -7.56 7.06 49.61
CA ALA A 15 -8.86 7.18 48.95
C ALA A 15 -9.01 6.00 48.00
N CYS A 16 -9.76 4.99 48.44
CA CYS A 16 -10.16 3.85 47.63
C CYS A 16 -11.22 4.24 46.60
N TRP A 17 -10.89 3.95 45.35
CA TRP A 17 -11.72 3.24 44.36
C TRP A 17 -13.14 3.74 44.07
N LEU A 18 -13.27 4.38 42.91
CA LEU A 18 -14.30 4.07 41.91
C LEU A 18 -13.63 4.15 40.53
N GLY A 19 -12.71 3.22 40.27
CA GLY A 19 -12.20 2.96 38.94
C GLY A 19 -13.22 2.16 38.15
N LEU A 20 -14.29 2.82 37.69
CA LEU A 20 -14.98 2.36 36.50
C LEU A 20 -14.00 2.56 35.35
N GLY A 21 -13.23 1.52 35.05
CA GLY A 21 -12.45 1.42 33.82
C GLY A 21 -13.41 1.41 32.64
N LEU A 22 -13.85 2.60 32.22
CA LEU A 22 -14.12 2.84 30.82
C LEU A 22 -12.79 2.57 30.13
N SER A 23 -12.66 1.39 29.53
CA SER A 23 -11.72 1.22 28.43
C SER A 23 -12.22 2.18 27.35
N ALA A 24 -11.73 3.42 27.39
CA ALA A 24 -11.77 4.25 26.21
C ALA A 24 -10.87 3.50 25.22
N ASN A 25 -11.48 2.81 24.25
CA ASN A 25 -10.73 2.36 23.09
C ASN A 25 -10.02 3.61 22.55
N ALA A 26 -8.69 3.59 22.62
CA ALA A 26 -7.90 4.70 22.11
C ALA A 26 -8.18 4.76 20.60
N GLU A 27 -8.56 5.93 20.12
CA GLU A 27 -8.75 6.19 18.71
C GLU A 27 -7.45 5.86 17.96
N VAL A 28 -7.54 5.00 16.94
CA VAL A 28 -6.40 4.55 16.14
C VAL A 28 -6.34 5.41 14.88
N GLU A 29 -5.29 6.21 14.74
CA GLU A 29 -5.03 6.98 13.53
C GLU A 29 -4.05 6.24 12.63
N LEU A 30 -4.43 6.02 11.37
CA LEU A 30 -3.61 5.34 10.35
C LEU A 30 -3.34 6.30 9.19
N GLN A 31 -2.09 6.37 8.75
CA GLN A 31 -1.73 6.99 7.47
C GLN A 31 -1.66 5.94 6.37
N PHE A 32 -2.26 6.26 5.22
CA PHE A 32 -2.28 5.41 4.04
C PHE A 32 -1.79 6.16 2.80
N TYR A 33 -0.59 5.81 2.30
CA TYR A 33 -0.04 6.44 1.10
C TYR A 33 -0.38 5.65 -0.16
N PHE A 34 -1.04 6.29 -1.13
CA PHE A 34 -1.45 5.60 -2.36
C PHE A 34 -1.05 6.38 -3.63
N PRO A 35 -0.63 5.68 -4.70
CA PRO A 35 -0.37 6.26 -6.00
C PRO A 35 -1.67 6.35 -6.81
N VAL A 36 -1.75 7.36 -7.68
CA VAL A 36 -2.78 7.47 -8.72
C VAL A 36 -2.12 8.05 -9.96
N ALA A 37 -1.73 7.17 -10.89
CA ALA A 37 -1.10 7.59 -12.15
C ALA A 37 -2.04 8.39 -13.06
N VAL A 38 -3.36 8.30 -12.84
CA VAL A 38 -4.42 9.00 -13.58
C VAL A 38 -5.41 9.60 -12.59
N GLY A 39 -5.29 10.90 -12.31
CA GLY A 39 -6.17 11.61 -11.37
C GLY A 39 -7.67 11.46 -11.70
N GLY A 40 -8.54 11.80 -10.74
CA GLY A 40 -9.99 11.71 -10.92
C GLY A 40 -10.59 10.49 -10.23
N LYS A 41 -11.37 9.67 -10.96
CA LYS A 41 -12.21 8.60 -10.39
C LYS A 41 -11.44 7.55 -9.55
N ALA A 42 -10.18 7.26 -9.92
CA ALA A 42 -9.37 6.30 -9.18
C ALA A 42 -9.05 6.80 -7.76
N ALA A 43 -8.68 8.08 -7.60
CA ALA A 43 -8.47 8.68 -6.29
C ALA A 43 -9.77 8.68 -5.47
N GLN A 44 -10.89 9.08 -6.08
CA GLN A 44 -12.21 9.05 -5.44
C GLN A 44 -12.62 7.65 -4.95
N THR A 45 -12.19 6.60 -5.65
CA THR A 45 -12.45 5.21 -5.23
C THR A 45 -11.71 4.87 -3.94
N ILE A 46 -10.46 5.31 -3.80
CA ILE A 46 -9.68 5.12 -2.56
C ILE A 46 -10.32 5.90 -1.41
N ASP A 47 -10.73 7.14 -1.65
CA ASP A 47 -11.42 7.96 -0.64
C ASP A 47 -12.70 7.27 -0.16
N GLN A 48 -13.50 6.73 -1.10
CA GLN A 48 -14.73 6.02 -0.77
C GLN A 48 -14.48 4.73 0.03
N LEU A 49 -13.53 3.89 -0.39
CA LEU A 49 -13.18 2.66 0.33
C LEU A 49 -12.72 2.97 1.76
N THR A 50 -11.95 4.05 1.91
CA THR A 50 -11.47 4.51 3.22
C THR A 50 -12.63 4.99 4.09
N ALA A 51 -13.53 5.80 3.53
CA ALA A 51 -14.72 6.29 4.24
C ALA A 51 -15.66 5.14 4.65
N ASP A 52 -15.87 4.16 3.77
CA ASP A 52 -16.71 3.00 4.04
C ASP A 52 -16.15 2.16 5.20
N TYR A 53 -14.83 1.97 5.26
CA TYR A 53 -14.17 1.26 6.35
C TYR A 53 -14.29 2.00 7.69
N VAL A 54 -14.00 3.31 7.70
CA VAL A 54 -14.13 4.17 8.89
C VAL A 54 -15.58 4.20 9.40
N SER A 55 -16.57 4.20 8.50
CA SER A 55 -17.99 4.17 8.89
C SER A 55 -18.40 2.90 9.65
N GLN A 56 -17.70 1.79 9.38
CA GLN A 56 -17.92 0.48 10.03
C GLN A 56 -17.01 0.27 11.25
N THR A 57 -15.98 1.09 11.40
CA THR A 57 -14.94 0.96 12.43
C THR A 57 -14.73 2.32 13.12
N PRO A 58 -15.67 2.76 13.97
CA PRO A 58 -15.70 4.15 14.47
C PRO A 58 -14.50 4.55 15.33
N ASP A 59 -13.76 3.57 15.86
CA ASP A 59 -12.54 3.79 16.64
C ASP A 59 -11.28 3.96 15.75
N VAL A 60 -11.41 3.84 14.43
CA VAL A 60 -10.30 3.97 13.46
C VAL A 60 -10.51 5.20 12.57
N LYS A 61 -9.45 6.00 12.45
CA LYS A 61 -9.34 7.08 11.45
C LYS A 61 -8.26 6.72 10.45
N ILE A 62 -8.52 7.00 9.18
CA ILE A 62 -7.54 6.79 8.10
C ILE A 62 -7.34 8.12 7.37
N ASP A 63 -6.10 8.60 7.36
CA ASP A 63 -5.62 9.70 6.52
C ASP A 63 -5.05 9.12 5.22
N ALA A 64 -5.88 9.09 4.17
CA ALA A 64 -5.49 8.61 2.85
C ALA A 64 -4.79 9.75 2.08
N VAL A 65 -3.49 9.58 1.84
CA VAL A 65 -2.64 10.60 1.22
C VAL A 65 -2.24 10.17 -0.18
N TYR A 66 -2.73 10.91 -1.17
CA TYR A 66 -2.25 10.79 -2.55
C TYR A 66 -0.75 11.12 -2.62
N ALA A 67 0.03 10.17 -3.14
CA ALA A 67 1.49 10.23 -3.13
C ALA A 67 2.13 10.37 -4.53
N GLY A 68 1.33 10.63 -5.57
CA GLY A 68 1.83 10.84 -6.94
C GLY A 68 1.86 9.55 -7.78
N SER A 69 2.94 9.37 -8.53
CA SER A 69 3.23 8.11 -9.23
C SER A 69 3.68 7.01 -8.25
N TYR A 70 3.83 5.78 -8.74
CA TYR A 70 4.41 4.70 -7.95
C TYR A 70 5.83 5.03 -7.46
N GLN A 71 6.65 5.64 -8.31
CA GLN A 71 8.04 6.04 -8.01
C GLN A 71 8.10 7.17 -6.98
N ASP A 72 7.18 8.13 -7.07
CA ASP A 72 7.03 9.18 -6.06
C ASP A 72 6.62 8.58 -4.71
N THR A 73 5.70 7.60 -4.74
CA THR A 73 5.16 6.95 -3.55
C THR A 73 6.24 6.21 -2.78
N ILE A 74 7.04 5.35 -3.42
CA ILE A 74 8.13 4.67 -2.72
C ILE A 74 9.19 5.64 -2.17
N THR A 75 9.53 6.68 -2.93
CA THR A 75 10.48 7.71 -2.48
C THR A 75 9.96 8.40 -1.22
N LYS A 76 8.66 8.73 -1.19
CA LYS A 76 8.00 9.35 -0.04
C LYS A 76 7.95 8.42 1.16
N VAL A 77 7.62 7.13 0.96
CA VAL A 77 7.61 6.11 2.03
C VAL A 77 8.99 5.96 2.65
N LEU A 78 10.04 5.72 1.85
CA LEU A 78 11.41 5.57 2.36
C LEU A 78 11.91 6.84 3.07
N THR A 79 11.53 8.03 2.59
CA THR A 79 11.84 9.29 3.26
C THR A 79 11.14 9.39 4.61
N ALA A 80 9.86 9.03 4.68
CA ALA A 80 9.06 9.05 5.89
C ALA A 80 9.58 8.06 6.94
N VAL A 81 9.97 6.85 6.51
CA VAL A 81 10.63 5.83 7.35
C VAL A 81 11.91 6.38 7.97
N LYS A 82 12.81 6.95 7.14
CA LYS A 82 14.07 7.57 7.61
C LYS A 82 13.85 8.77 8.54
N GLY A 83 12.73 9.48 8.37
CA GLY A 83 12.30 10.59 9.22
C GLY A 83 11.58 10.17 10.51
N GLY A 84 11.37 8.88 10.74
CA GLY A 84 10.66 8.36 11.93
C GLY A 84 9.14 8.55 11.88
N ASN A 85 8.56 8.83 10.71
CA ASN A 85 7.13 9.09 10.52
C ASN A 85 6.56 8.19 9.41
N ALA A 86 6.89 6.89 9.43
CA ALA A 86 6.42 5.94 8.43
C ALA A 86 4.88 5.86 8.39
N PRO A 87 4.25 5.78 7.19
CA PRO A 87 2.84 5.47 7.11
C PRO A 87 2.60 4.01 7.55
N GLN A 88 1.41 3.72 8.08
CA GLN A 88 1.06 2.35 8.47
C GLN A 88 0.75 1.48 7.25
N LEU A 89 0.29 2.09 6.15
CA LEU A 89 -0.09 1.40 4.92
C LEU A 89 0.41 2.16 3.70
N SER A 90 0.82 1.44 2.66
CA SER A 90 1.04 2.05 1.35
C SER A 90 0.81 1.07 0.21
N VAL A 91 0.30 1.58 -0.93
CA VAL A 91 0.28 0.83 -2.19
C VAL A 91 1.58 1.12 -2.94
N ILE A 92 2.42 0.10 -3.11
CA ILE A 92 3.71 0.16 -3.82
C ILE A 92 3.76 -0.95 -4.87
N LEU A 93 4.57 -0.79 -5.91
CA LEU A 93 4.79 -1.86 -6.89
C LEU A 93 5.51 -3.04 -6.22
N ALA A 94 5.05 -4.26 -6.54
CA ALA A 94 5.64 -5.47 -5.98
C ALA A 94 7.14 -5.65 -6.32
N VAL A 95 7.63 -5.03 -7.40
CA VAL A 95 9.05 -5.06 -7.78
C VAL A 95 9.96 -4.40 -6.74
N ASP A 96 9.42 -3.52 -5.90
CA ASP A 96 10.19 -2.79 -4.89
C ASP A 96 10.24 -3.50 -3.52
N MET A 97 9.64 -4.69 -3.39
CA MET A 97 9.56 -5.44 -2.14
C MET A 97 10.93 -5.64 -1.48
N PHE A 98 11.94 -6.05 -2.25
CA PHE A 98 13.29 -6.29 -1.70
C PHE A 98 13.97 -5.02 -1.22
N THR A 99 13.81 -3.89 -1.94
CA THR A 99 14.29 -2.58 -1.50
C THR A 99 13.68 -2.20 -0.16
N LEU A 100 12.37 -2.40 0.01
CA LEU A 100 11.68 -2.09 1.26
C LEU A 100 12.12 -3.00 2.42
N ILE A 101 12.41 -4.28 2.16
CA ILE A 101 12.95 -5.20 3.15
C ILE A 101 14.37 -4.77 3.56
N GLU A 102 15.24 -4.45 2.60
CA GLU A 102 16.63 -4.04 2.86
C GLU A 102 16.72 -2.72 3.64
N GLU A 103 15.77 -1.81 3.43
CA GLU A 103 15.67 -0.53 4.14
C GLU A 103 14.90 -0.61 5.47
N ASP A 104 14.50 -1.81 5.92
CA ASP A 104 13.70 -2.05 7.13
C ASP A 104 12.39 -1.21 7.14
N ALA A 105 11.78 -1.05 5.96
CA ALA A 105 10.65 -0.16 5.71
C ALA A 105 9.29 -0.88 5.74
N ILE A 106 9.28 -2.22 5.75
CA ILE A 106 8.05 -3.04 5.80
C ILE A 106 8.22 -4.21 6.76
N LEU A 107 7.11 -4.59 7.41
CA LEU A 107 7.02 -5.75 8.26
C LEU A 107 6.33 -6.90 7.51
N PRO A 108 6.72 -8.16 7.77
CA PRO A 108 5.96 -9.29 7.25
C PRO A 108 4.65 -9.45 8.03
N PHE A 109 3.59 -9.89 7.35
CA PHE A 109 2.27 -10.11 7.94
C PHE A 109 2.31 -11.10 9.09
N GLU A 110 3.19 -12.10 9.04
CA GLU A 110 3.35 -13.10 10.09
C GLU A 110 3.82 -12.49 11.43
N ASP A 111 4.33 -11.25 11.44
CA ASP A 111 4.70 -10.53 12.66
C ASP A 111 3.52 -9.67 13.20
N LEU A 112 2.49 -9.45 12.38
CA LEU A 112 1.29 -8.66 12.71
C LEU A 112 0.08 -9.53 13.05
N ILE A 113 -0.02 -10.71 12.43
CA ILE A 113 -1.16 -11.61 12.58
C ILE A 113 -0.88 -12.74 13.55
N SER A 114 -1.89 -13.16 14.31
CA SER A 114 -1.70 -14.25 15.27
C SER A 114 -2.90 -15.18 15.41
N SER A 115 -4.11 -14.71 15.10
CA SER A 115 -5.31 -15.52 15.21
C SER A 115 -5.46 -16.49 14.03
N GLU A 116 -6.25 -17.55 14.22
CA GLU A 116 -6.59 -18.46 13.12
C GLU A 116 -7.42 -17.76 12.04
N ASP A 117 -8.24 -16.77 12.42
CA ASP A 117 -9.02 -15.97 11.47
C ASP A 117 -8.12 -15.10 10.59
N ASP A 118 -7.07 -14.50 11.16
CA ASP A 118 -6.12 -13.70 10.37
C ASP A 118 -5.34 -14.58 9.38
N LYS A 119 -4.92 -15.78 9.81
CA LYS A 119 -4.23 -16.74 8.95
C LYS A 119 -5.16 -17.23 7.84
N ALA A 120 -6.43 -17.49 8.17
CA ALA A 120 -7.44 -17.85 7.18
C ALA A 120 -7.63 -16.73 6.15
N TRP A 121 -7.73 -15.48 6.60
CA TRP A 121 -7.80 -14.31 5.72
C TRP A 121 -6.57 -14.21 4.80
N LEU A 122 -5.35 -14.33 5.35
CA LEU A 122 -4.12 -14.28 4.56
C LEU A 122 -4.06 -15.40 3.50
N SER A 123 -4.57 -16.59 3.84
CA SER A 123 -4.64 -17.74 2.93
C SER A 123 -5.78 -17.67 1.90
N SER A 124 -6.70 -16.70 2.02
CA SER A 124 -7.89 -16.60 1.16
C SER A 124 -7.61 -16.00 -0.23
N PHE A 125 -6.43 -15.41 -0.43
CA PHE A 125 -6.02 -14.83 -1.70
C PHE A 125 -5.59 -15.93 -2.70
N TYR A 126 -5.78 -15.65 -3.99
CA TYR A 126 -5.31 -16.56 -5.05
C TYR A 126 -3.79 -16.76 -4.95
N PRO A 127 -3.29 -18.02 -4.84
CA PRO A 127 -1.86 -18.28 -4.66
C PRO A 127 -0.97 -17.62 -5.72
N ALA A 128 -1.38 -17.69 -6.99
CA ALA A 128 -0.65 -17.07 -8.11
C ALA A 128 -0.49 -15.54 -7.99
N PHE A 129 -1.41 -14.87 -7.27
CA PHE A 129 -1.30 -13.43 -7.05
C PHE A 129 -0.39 -13.09 -5.86
N MET A 130 -0.24 -14.00 -4.89
CA MET A 130 0.62 -13.85 -3.73
C MET A 130 2.11 -14.08 -4.04
N GLU A 131 2.45 -14.69 -5.17
CA GLU A 131 3.85 -15.01 -5.52
C GLU A 131 4.78 -13.78 -5.51
N ASN A 132 4.30 -12.61 -5.94
CA ASN A 132 5.10 -11.36 -5.90
C ASN A 132 5.02 -10.63 -4.55
N SER A 133 4.38 -11.21 -3.54
CA SER A 133 4.21 -10.63 -2.21
C SER A 133 4.92 -11.43 -1.12
N THR A 134 5.58 -12.53 -1.50
CA THR A 134 6.20 -13.48 -0.57
C THR A 134 7.68 -13.66 -0.91
N THR A 135 8.49 -13.88 0.12
CA THR A 135 9.86 -14.35 -0.02
C THR A 135 10.26 -15.16 1.20
N GLY A 136 10.92 -16.30 0.98
CA GLY A 136 11.04 -17.33 2.02
C GLY A 136 9.66 -17.79 2.51
N ASP A 137 9.50 -17.87 3.83
CA ASP A 137 8.23 -18.24 4.49
C ASP A 137 7.45 -17.03 5.02
N LYS A 138 7.70 -15.83 4.45
CA LYS A 138 7.13 -14.57 4.93
C LYS A 138 6.39 -13.82 3.81
N THR A 139 5.30 -13.16 4.21
CA THR A 139 4.45 -12.35 3.33
C THR A 139 4.63 -10.88 3.64
N TYR A 140 5.07 -10.09 2.67
CA TYR A 140 5.44 -8.68 2.84
C TYR A 140 4.44 -7.69 2.20
N GLY A 141 3.38 -8.19 1.59
CA GLY A 141 2.33 -7.37 1.00
C GLY A 141 1.09 -8.17 0.64
N ILE A 142 0.01 -7.46 0.29
CA ILE A 142 -1.24 -8.06 -0.17
C ILE A 142 -1.56 -7.54 -1.57
N PRO A 143 -1.94 -8.42 -2.52
CA PRO A 143 -2.37 -7.99 -3.85
C PRO A 143 -3.59 -7.06 -3.76
N PHE A 144 -3.41 -5.81 -4.16
CA PHE A 144 -4.50 -4.82 -4.24
C PHE A 144 -5.08 -4.71 -5.65
N GLN A 145 -4.20 -4.57 -6.65
CA GLN A 145 -4.57 -4.49 -8.06
C GLN A 145 -3.57 -5.26 -8.93
N ARG A 146 -4.09 -6.03 -9.90
CA ARG A 146 -3.31 -6.79 -10.90
C ARG A 146 -3.80 -6.41 -12.29
N SER A 147 -2.86 -6.26 -13.21
CA SER A 147 -3.14 -6.03 -14.62
C SER A 147 -2.31 -6.98 -15.48
N THR A 148 -2.85 -7.28 -16.66
CA THR A 148 -2.14 -8.02 -17.72
C THR A 148 -1.87 -7.04 -18.85
N PRO A 149 -0.63 -6.96 -19.37
CA PRO A 149 -0.35 -6.16 -20.56
C PRO A 149 -1.24 -6.59 -21.73
N VAL A 150 -1.83 -5.62 -22.41
CA VAL A 150 -2.60 -5.84 -23.63
C VAL A 150 -2.11 -4.91 -24.71
N LEU A 151 -2.20 -5.35 -25.97
CA LEU A 151 -1.85 -4.53 -27.11
C LEU A 151 -3.07 -3.72 -27.55
N TYR A 152 -2.96 -2.40 -27.46
CA TYR A 152 -3.87 -1.48 -28.13
C TYR A 152 -3.25 -1.02 -29.44
N TRP A 153 -4.05 -0.91 -30.50
CA TRP A 153 -3.64 -0.30 -31.75
C TRP A 153 -4.73 0.63 -32.28
N ASN A 154 -4.32 1.65 -33.03
CA ASN A 154 -5.24 2.59 -33.67
C ASN A 154 -5.62 2.03 -35.06
N LYS A 155 -6.90 1.69 -35.22
CA LYS A 155 -7.46 1.14 -36.47
C LYS A 155 -7.37 2.12 -37.63
N GLU A 156 -7.67 3.40 -37.42
CA GLU A 156 -7.58 4.44 -38.45
C GLU A 156 -6.12 4.59 -38.92
N ALA A 157 -5.17 4.57 -37.98
CA ALA A 157 -3.75 4.63 -38.33
C ALA A 157 -3.29 3.41 -39.13
N PHE A 158 -3.85 2.22 -38.86
CA PHE A 158 -3.60 1.02 -39.66
C PHE A 158 -4.13 1.18 -41.08
N GLU A 159 -5.38 1.61 -41.25
CA GLU A 159 -5.98 1.87 -42.57
C GLU A 159 -5.16 2.89 -43.38
N GLU A 160 -4.77 4.01 -42.76
CA GLU A 160 -3.94 5.04 -43.38
C GLU A 160 -2.57 4.52 -43.83
N ALA A 161 -2.02 3.53 -43.11
CA ALA A 161 -0.74 2.89 -43.43
C ALA A 161 -0.86 1.69 -44.38
N GLY A 162 -2.07 1.38 -44.87
CA GLY A 162 -2.34 0.23 -45.74
C GLY A 162 -2.27 -1.13 -45.02
N LEU A 163 -2.47 -1.14 -43.71
CA LEU A 163 -2.60 -2.33 -42.87
C LEU A 163 -4.07 -2.68 -42.67
N ASP A 164 -4.37 -3.95 -42.37
CA ASP A 164 -5.72 -4.39 -42.01
C ASP A 164 -6.05 -3.98 -40.55
N PRO A 165 -7.05 -3.10 -40.31
CA PRO A 165 -7.38 -2.60 -38.98
C PRO A 165 -7.88 -3.69 -38.01
N GLU A 166 -8.34 -4.84 -38.51
CA GLU A 166 -8.83 -5.95 -37.67
C GLU A 166 -7.76 -7.00 -37.36
N THR A 167 -6.56 -6.88 -37.94
CA THR A 167 -5.47 -7.83 -37.76
C THR A 167 -4.29 -7.19 -37.01
N PRO A 168 -4.17 -7.40 -35.68
CA PRO A 168 -2.99 -6.95 -34.93
C PRO A 168 -1.76 -7.81 -35.29
N PRO A 169 -0.53 -7.34 -35.00
CA PRO A 169 0.66 -8.16 -35.16
C PRO A 169 0.59 -9.38 -34.21
N ALA A 170 0.81 -10.58 -34.74
CA ALA A 170 0.84 -11.83 -33.99
C ALA A 170 2.26 -12.20 -33.54
N THR A 171 3.29 -11.59 -34.15
CA THR A 171 4.71 -11.83 -33.83
C THR A 171 5.47 -10.53 -33.56
N TRP A 172 6.65 -10.64 -32.94
CA TRP A 172 7.52 -9.49 -32.71
C TRP A 172 8.04 -8.90 -34.01
N GLU A 173 8.32 -9.75 -35.00
CA GLU A 173 8.73 -9.34 -36.34
C GLU A 173 7.62 -8.51 -37.03
N GLU A 174 6.38 -8.97 -36.98
CA GLU A 174 5.21 -8.22 -37.49
C GLU A 174 5.00 -6.92 -36.72
N MET A 175 5.19 -6.93 -35.39
CA MET A 175 5.09 -5.71 -34.59
C MET A 175 6.08 -4.64 -35.06
N VAL A 176 7.33 -5.03 -35.36
CA VAL A 176 8.33 -4.13 -35.92
C VAL A 176 7.99 -3.69 -37.34
N GLU A 177 7.50 -4.60 -38.19
CA GLU A 177 7.09 -4.26 -39.56
C GLU A 177 5.94 -3.25 -39.59
N PHE A 178 4.88 -3.52 -38.81
CA PHE A 178 3.71 -2.66 -38.72
C PHE A 178 4.09 -1.31 -38.11
N GLY A 179 4.92 -1.31 -37.07
CA GLY A 179 5.46 -0.09 -36.46
C GLY A 179 6.23 0.80 -37.46
N LYS A 180 7.00 0.20 -38.38
CA LYS A 180 7.69 0.95 -39.45
C LYS A 180 6.71 1.62 -40.41
N LYS A 181 5.63 0.94 -40.80
CA LYS A 181 4.58 1.49 -41.67
C LYS A 181 3.79 2.62 -40.99
N LEU A 182 3.55 2.50 -39.69
CA LEU A 182 2.81 3.47 -38.89
C LEU A 182 3.62 4.72 -38.52
N THR A 183 4.96 4.68 -38.63
CA THR A 183 5.83 5.80 -38.26
C THR A 183 5.79 6.89 -39.33
N LYS A 184 5.12 8.01 -39.04
CA LYS A 184 5.17 9.22 -39.85
C LYS A 184 6.44 10.03 -39.50
N ARG A 185 7.25 10.39 -40.49
CA ARG A 185 8.46 11.22 -40.35
C ARG A 185 8.25 12.61 -40.94
#